data_AF-A0A7Y6ULP0-F1
#
_entry.id   AF-A0A7Y6ULP0-F1
#
_cell.length_a   1.000
_cell.length_b   1.000
_cell.length_c   1.000
_cell.angle_alpha   90.00
_cell.angle_beta   90.00
_cell.angle_gamma   90.00
#
_symmetry.space_group_name_H-M   'P 1'
#
loop_
_entity.id
_entity.type
_entity.pdbx_description
1 polymer ?
#
loop_
_entity_poly.entity_id
_entity_poly.type
_entity_poly.pdbx_seq_one_letter_code
_entity_poly.pdbx_strand_id
1 'polypeptide(L)'
;MSVSTDHARAGIGFITDLLDPAPMRLETGVSRLDTGALVVAVRTELPGCKGRMLDWWFKHFDTTEHLSWWHPLDHVAHNGWDAHRIRGERYVGATIRAVESLGDIPPVPAVIKFHEPGEVFGQVAFEQALAAGRASAAVYARIGFGETARIDENGDPLDGQMVHVVRDTDQGAVLRSRFILGLDTGASHLVPDAIGLGLLQHCYTEFGYLAKVLPSLYWADPANRADVPVLW
;
A
#
# COMPACT_ATOMS: atom_id res chain seq x y z
N MET A 1 23.04 11.16 22.78
CA MET A 1 22.24 10.47 21.75
C MET A 1 20.95 10.04 22.41
N SER A 2 19.80 10.58 21.99
CA SER A 2 18.51 10.10 22.50
C SER A 2 18.30 8.68 22.01
N VAL A 3 18.04 7.73 22.92
CA VAL A 3 17.62 6.39 22.55
C VAL A 3 16.22 6.52 21.97
N SER A 4 16.00 6.10 20.73
CA SER A 4 14.68 6.16 20.10
C SER A 4 13.67 5.35 20.93
N THR A 5 12.47 5.88 21.12
CA THR A 5 11.39 5.18 21.83
C THR A 5 10.43 4.42 20.92
N ASP A 6 10.78 4.23 19.62
CA ASP A 6 10.06 3.35 18.70
C ASP A 6 10.29 1.86 19.06
N HIS A 7 9.77 1.48 20.22
CA HIS A 7 9.79 0.11 20.72
C HIS A 7 9.06 -0.87 19.80
N ALA A 8 8.14 -0.36 18.98
CA ALA A 8 7.40 -1.15 18.00
C ALA A 8 8.24 -1.47 16.75
N ARG A 9 9.35 -0.75 16.52
CA ARG A 9 10.14 -0.81 15.28
C ARG A 9 9.26 -0.61 14.04
N ALA A 10 8.41 0.41 14.10
CA ALA A 10 7.34 0.59 13.13
C ALA A 10 7.62 1.73 12.13
N GLY A 11 8.59 2.60 12.41
CA GLY A 11 8.99 3.67 11.50
C GLY A 11 9.66 3.19 10.21
N ILE A 12 9.78 4.09 9.23
CA ILE A 12 10.34 3.78 7.90
C ILE A 12 11.76 3.20 7.95
N GLY A 13 12.56 3.56 8.96
CA GLY A 13 13.92 3.02 9.14
C GLY A 13 13.97 1.52 9.45
N PHE A 14 12.83 0.92 9.83
CA PHE A 14 12.69 -0.52 10.09
C PHE A 14 11.86 -1.22 9.02
N ILE A 15 11.61 -0.57 7.87
CA ILE A 15 10.69 -1.11 6.87
C ILE A 15 11.12 -2.46 6.30
N THR A 16 12.43 -2.75 6.29
CA THR A 16 12.97 -4.05 5.87
C THR A 16 12.50 -5.21 6.74
N ASP A 17 12.03 -4.96 7.97
CA ASP A 17 11.38 -5.98 8.81
C ASP A 17 10.12 -6.56 8.11
N LEU A 18 9.47 -5.83 7.21
CA LEU A 18 8.34 -6.34 6.41
C LEU A 18 8.73 -7.49 5.47
N LEU A 19 10.01 -7.56 5.06
CA LEU A 19 10.56 -8.62 4.20
C LEU A 19 10.93 -9.90 4.97
N ASP A 20 10.81 -9.91 6.30
CA ASP A 20 11.03 -11.09 7.12
C ASP A 20 9.69 -11.78 7.42
N PRO A 21 9.47 -13.05 7.05
CA PRO A 21 8.23 -13.76 7.36
C PRO A 21 7.98 -13.96 8.87
N ALA A 22 8.97 -13.74 9.73
CA ALA A 22 8.81 -13.83 11.17
C ALA A 22 7.78 -12.82 11.73
N PRO A 23 7.17 -13.09 12.89
CA PRO A 23 6.26 -12.15 13.54
C PRO A 23 6.94 -10.84 13.93
N MET A 24 6.26 -9.72 13.69
CA MET A 24 6.69 -8.39 14.15
C MET A 24 6.00 -7.98 15.45
N ARG A 25 6.58 -7.00 16.16
CA ARG A 25 5.96 -6.42 17.37
C ARG A 25 4.61 -5.76 17.07
N LEU A 26 4.44 -5.20 15.87
CA LEU A 26 3.23 -4.53 15.42
C LEU A 26 2.89 -4.95 13.99
N GLU A 27 2.03 -5.97 13.87
CA GLU A 27 1.49 -6.46 12.59
C GLU A 27 0.22 -5.70 12.17
N THR A 28 -0.67 -5.41 13.13
CA THR A 28 -1.89 -4.63 12.92
C THR A 28 -2.10 -3.70 14.11
N GLY A 29 -2.30 -2.40 13.83
CA GLY A 29 -2.53 -1.38 14.84
C GLY A 29 -1.88 -0.04 14.47
N VAL A 30 -1.94 0.92 15.39
CA VAL A 30 -1.31 2.24 15.23
C VAL A 30 -0.21 2.45 16.26
N SER A 31 0.80 3.25 15.92
CA SER A 31 1.87 3.68 16.82
C SER A 31 2.28 5.10 16.50
N ARG A 32 2.90 5.80 17.45
CA ARG A 32 3.39 7.16 17.24
C ARG A 32 4.90 7.20 17.41
N LEU A 33 5.59 7.80 16.44
CA LEU A 33 7.04 8.00 16.49
C LEU A 33 7.39 9.20 17.38
N ASP A 34 8.66 9.27 17.80
CA ASP A 34 9.20 10.40 18.58
C ASP A 34 9.03 11.75 17.85
N THR A 35 8.97 11.73 16.52
CA THR A 35 8.73 12.90 15.67
C THR A 35 7.27 13.38 15.68
N GLY A 36 6.35 12.59 16.24
CA GLY A 36 4.90 12.82 16.21
C GLY A 36 4.18 12.12 15.05
N ALA A 37 4.92 11.62 14.05
CA ALA A 37 4.36 10.92 12.90
C ALA A 37 3.56 9.67 13.33
N LEU A 38 2.41 9.48 12.70
CA LEU A 38 1.50 8.38 12.97
C LEU A 38 1.82 7.20 12.05
N VAL A 39 2.16 6.06 12.63
CA VAL A 39 2.35 4.81 11.93
C VAL A 39 1.08 3.98 11.98
N VAL A 40 0.66 3.45 10.83
CA VAL A 40 -0.42 2.48 10.71
C VAL A 40 0.14 1.17 10.17
N ALA A 41 -0.12 0.07 10.87
CA ALA A 41 0.24 -1.28 10.50
C ALA A 41 -1.03 -2.06 10.15
N VAL A 42 -1.01 -2.80 9.05
CA VAL A 42 -2.13 -3.69 8.69
C VAL A 42 -1.60 -4.99 8.14
N ARG A 43 -2.05 -6.11 8.71
CA ARG A 43 -1.85 -7.44 8.16
C ARG A 43 -3.17 -7.99 7.64
N THR A 44 -3.21 -8.30 6.35
CA THR A 44 -4.40 -8.80 5.66
C THR A 44 -4.10 -10.14 4.99
N GLU A 45 -4.95 -11.14 5.23
CA GLU A 45 -4.93 -12.40 4.49
C GLU A 45 -5.63 -12.21 3.14
N LEU A 46 -5.04 -12.71 2.06
CA LEU A 46 -5.58 -12.67 0.70
C LEU A 46 -5.80 -14.10 0.16
N PRO A 47 -6.88 -14.79 0.58
CA PRO A 47 -7.14 -16.16 0.13
C PRO A 47 -7.21 -16.26 -1.39
N GLY A 48 -6.54 -17.28 -1.95
CA GLY A 48 -6.50 -17.54 -3.39
C GLY A 48 -5.71 -16.52 -4.23
N CYS A 49 -5.26 -15.41 -3.65
CA CYS A 49 -4.46 -14.40 -4.34
C CYS A 49 -2.97 -14.75 -4.35
N LYS A 50 -2.22 -14.12 -5.26
CA LYS A 50 -0.75 -14.20 -5.33
C LYS A 50 -0.17 -12.81 -5.57
N GLY A 51 1.09 -12.60 -5.21
CA GLY A 51 1.80 -11.33 -5.40
C GLY A 51 1.74 -10.83 -6.84
N ARG A 52 1.90 -11.74 -7.82
CA ARG A 52 1.76 -11.41 -9.25
C ARG A 52 0.38 -10.86 -9.65
N MET A 53 -0.68 -11.27 -8.96
CA MET A 53 -2.02 -10.77 -9.21
C MET A 53 -2.16 -9.34 -8.68
N LEU A 54 -1.57 -9.03 -7.53
CA LEU A 54 -1.54 -7.68 -6.99
C LEU A 54 -0.67 -6.76 -7.87
N ASP A 55 0.51 -7.21 -8.30
CA ASP A 55 1.33 -6.46 -9.25
C ASP A 55 0.58 -6.17 -10.56
N TRP A 56 -0.13 -7.16 -11.11
CA TRP A 56 -1.02 -6.97 -12.26
C TRP A 56 -2.11 -5.94 -11.96
N TRP A 57 -2.75 -5.99 -10.79
CA TRP A 57 -3.80 -5.04 -10.40
C TRP A 57 -3.31 -3.59 -10.50
N PHE A 58 -2.18 -3.28 -9.85
CA PHE A 58 -1.59 -1.94 -9.85
C PHE A 58 -1.17 -1.45 -11.25
N LYS A 59 -0.87 -2.37 -12.17
CA LYS A 59 -0.60 -2.04 -13.58
C LYS A 59 -1.87 -1.76 -14.39
N HIS A 60 -3.02 -2.30 -14.00
CA HIS A 60 -4.23 -2.35 -14.86
C HIS A 60 -5.40 -1.49 -14.41
N PHE A 61 -5.54 -1.20 -13.11
CA PHE A 61 -6.65 -0.38 -12.63
C PHE A 61 -6.57 1.06 -13.19
N ASP A 62 -7.72 1.68 -13.43
CA ASP A 62 -7.78 2.90 -14.29
C ASP A 62 -9.08 3.69 -14.25
N THR A 63 -10.13 3.15 -13.63
CA THR A 63 -11.45 3.75 -13.65
C THR A 63 -12.03 3.77 -12.25
N THR A 64 -13.03 4.62 -12.03
CA THR A 64 -13.82 4.60 -10.79
C THR A 64 -14.48 3.24 -10.56
N GLU A 65 -14.86 2.54 -11.62
CA GLU A 65 -15.39 1.16 -11.52
C GLU A 65 -14.32 0.18 -11.02
N HIS A 66 -13.07 0.29 -11.50
CA HIS A 66 -11.98 -0.53 -10.95
C HIS A 66 -11.76 -0.22 -9.46
N LEU A 67 -11.82 1.05 -9.06
CA LEU A 67 -11.70 1.41 -7.65
C LEU A 67 -12.87 0.84 -6.80
N SER A 68 -14.09 0.79 -7.33
CA SER A 68 -15.21 0.19 -6.60
C SER A 68 -15.10 -1.34 -6.44
N TRP A 69 -14.40 -2.04 -7.34
CA TRP A 69 -14.05 -3.45 -7.14
C TRP A 69 -13.04 -3.64 -6.00
N TRP A 70 -12.17 -2.65 -5.79
CA TRP A 70 -11.17 -2.66 -4.72
C TRP A 70 -11.81 -2.29 -3.37
N HIS A 71 -12.58 -1.20 -3.31
CA HIS A 71 -13.33 -0.85 -2.11
C HIS A 71 -14.69 -0.22 -2.46
N PRO A 72 -15.79 -0.99 -2.44
CA PRO A 72 -17.09 -0.51 -2.93
C PRO A 72 -17.75 0.57 -2.06
N LEU A 73 -17.34 0.69 -0.79
CA LEU A 73 -17.90 1.68 0.14
C LEU A 73 -17.07 2.98 0.24
N ASP A 74 -15.74 2.89 0.22
CA ASP A 74 -14.86 4.02 0.53
C ASP A 74 -14.26 4.68 -0.71
N HIS A 75 -14.05 3.95 -1.81
CA HIS A 75 -13.52 4.56 -3.03
C HIS A 75 -14.62 5.29 -3.80
N VAL A 76 -14.46 6.61 -3.93
CA VAL A 76 -15.50 7.49 -4.51
C VAL A 76 -15.19 7.83 -5.97
N ALA A 77 -13.95 8.22 -6.29
CA ALA A 77 -13.60 8.67 -7.63
C ALA A 77 -12.16 8.37 -8.00
N HIS A 78 -11.95 7.94 -9.24
CA HIS A 78 -10.65 7.95 -9.91
C HIS A 78 -10.53 9.26 -10.71
N ASN A 79 -9.58 10.11 -10.33
CA ASN A 79 -9.34 11.44 -10.93
C ASN A 79 -8.16 11.44 -11.90
N GLY A 80 -7.78 10.27 -12.42
CA GLY A 80 -6.77 10.13 -13.46
C GLY A 80 -5.38 9.76 -12.95
N TRP A 81 -4.63 9.16 -13.87
CA TRP A 81 -3.20 8.94 -13.79
C TRP A 81 -2.46 10.03 -14.56
N ASP A 82 -1.23 10.34 -14.17
CA ASP A 82 -0.35 11.19 -14.96
C ASP A 82 0.27 10.45 -16.18
N ALA A 83 1.06 11.19 -16.95
CA ALA A 83 1.68 10.70 -18.19
C ALA A 83 2.83 9.69 -17.96
N HIS A 84 3.30 9.49 -16.73
CA HIS A 84 4.37 8.52 -16.45
C HIS A 84 3.86 7.08 -16.40
N ARG A 85 2.53 6.89 -16.29
CA ARG A 85 1.91 5.57 -16.34
C ARG A 85 1.97 4.98 -17.75
N ILE A 86 2.31 3.68 -17.80
CA ILE A 86 2.09 2.83 -18.96
C ILE A 86 1.13 1.71 -18.55
N ARG A 87 -0.12 1.82 -18.99
CA ARG A 87 -1.18 0.86 -18.63
C ARG A 87 -0.79 -0.57 -19.00
N GLY A 88 -0.95 -1.47 -18.03
CA GLY A 88 -0.64 -2.90 -18.16
C GLY A 88 0.85 -3.24 -18.01
N GLU A 89 1.73 -2.24 -17.96
CA GLU A 89 3.18 -2.45 -17.94
C GLU A 89 3.83 -1.85 -16.68
N ARG A 90 3.62 -0.55 -16.43
CA ARG A 90 4.34 0.18 -15.40
C ARG A 90 3.51 1.30 -14.77
N TYR A 91 3.44 1.29 -13.44
CA TYR A 91 2.87 2.37 -12.62
C TYR A 91 3.94 3.11 -11.80
N VAL A 92 5.13 2.54 -11.62
CA VAL A 92 6.23 3.19 -10.91
C VAL A 92 6.64 4.49 -11.64
N GLY A 93 6.82 5.55 -10.86
CA GLY A 93 7.06 6.92 -11.33
C GLY A 93 5.78 7.70 -11.61
N ALA A 94 4.62 7.04 -11.70
CA ALA A 94 3.35 7.68 -11.96
C ALA A 94 2.64 8.12 -10.69
N THR A 95 1.82 9.17 -10.85
CA THR A 95 0.93 9.70 -9.84
C THR A 95 -0.51 9.35 -10.19
N ILE A 96 -1.26 8.86 -9.21
CA ILE A 96 -2.72 8.78 -9.25
C ILE A 96 -3.34 9.85 -8.35
N ARG A 97 -4.46 10.41 -8.80
CA ARG A 97 -5.36 11.21 -7.98
C ARG A 97 -6.66 10.44 -7.77
N ALA A 98 -7.13 10.36 -6.54
CA ALA A 98 -8.38 9.69 -6.19
C ALA A 98 -9.14 10.49 -5.13
N VAL A 99 -10.39 10.11 -4.88
CA VAL A 99 -11.17 10.56 -3.72
C VAL A 99 -11.62 9.33 -2.97
N GLU A 100 -11.29 9.28 -1.68
CA GLU A 100 -11.55 8.11 -0.84
C GLU A 100 -11.96 8.52 0.58
N SER A 101 -12.87 7.75 1.16
CA SER A 101 -13.17 7.79 2.59
C SER A 101 -12.19 6.90 3.34
N LEU A 102 -11.98 7.14 4.64
CA LEU A 102 -11.16 6.27 5.49
C LEU A 102 -12.02 5.73 6.64
N GLY A 103 -12.84 4.71 6.37
CA GLY A 103 -13.88 4.27 7.29
C GLY A 103 -14.92 5.37 7.52
N ASP A 104 -15.09 5.81 8.77
CA ASP A 104 -16.04 6.89 9.12
C ASP A 104 -15.54 8.30 8.76
N ILE A 105 -14.30 8.43 8.27
CA ILE A 105 -13.75 9.71 7.83
C ILE A 105 -14.31 10.06 6.44
N PRO A 106 -14.91 11.27 6.27
CA PRO A 106 -15.50 11.66 4.99
C PRO A 106 -14.53 11.60 3.82
N PRO A 107 -15.04 11.47 2.58
CA PRO A 107 -14.21 11.44 1.39
C PRO A 107 -13.24 12.62 1.30
N VAL A 108 -11.97 12.31 1.07
CA VAL A 108 -10.88 13.28 0.92
C VAL A 108 -10.12 13.00 -0.38
N PRO A 109 -9.64 14.04 -1.09
CA PRO A 109 -8.71 13.85 -2.19
C PRO A 109 -7.41 13.20 -1.70
N ALA A 110 -6.92 12.24 -2.46
CA ALA A 110 -5.62 11.61 -2.27
C ALA A 110 -4.75 11.81 -3.51
N VAL A 111 -3.47 12.07 -3.29
CA VAL A 111 -2.43 12.13 -4.31
C VAL A 111 -1.37 11.10 -3.92
N ILE A 112 -1.15 10.13 -4.78
CA ILE A 112 -0.28 8.98 -4.51
C ILE A 112 0.70 8.86 -5.66
N LYS A 113 2.00 9.03 -5.38
CA LYS A 113 3.06 8.82 -6.37
C LYS A 113 3.84 7.56 -6.04
N PHE A 114 3.94 6.66 -7.01
CA PHE A 114 4.56 5.34 -6.83
C PHE A 114 6.05 5.37 -7.13
N HIS A 115 6.80 4.60 -6.35
CA HIS A 115 8.25 4.50 -6.41
C HIS A 115 8.70 3.05 -6.51
N GLU A 116 9.94 2.85 -6.92
CA GLU A 116 10.57 1.53 -6.90
C GLU A 116 10.68 1.04 -5.45
N PRO A 117 10.17 -0.15 -5.09
CA PRO A 117 10.33 -0.68 -3.73
C PRO A 117 11.78 -0.80 -3.29
N GLY A 118 12.70 -1.01 -4.24
CA GLY A 118 14.14 -1.02 -3.98
C GLY A 118 14.68 0.27 -3.35
N GLU A 119 14.03 1.43 -3.56
CA GLU A 119 14.42 2.69 -2.90
C GLU A 119 14.26 2.63 -1.38
N VAL A 120 13.19 1.99 -0.88
CA VAL A 120 12.88 1.99 0.55
C VAL A 120 13.51 0.81 1.29
N PHE A 121 13.65 -0.33 0.62
CA PHE A 121 14.23 -1.54 1.22
C PHE A 121 15.75 -1.66 1.01
N GLY A 122 16.30 -0.95 0.03
CA GLY A 122 17.60 -1.25 -0.56
C GLY A 122 17.49 -2.37 -1.59
N GLN A 123 17.95 -2.10 -2.82
CA GLN A 123 17.80 -2.97 -3.99
C GLN A 123 18.22 -4.43 -3.72
N VAL A 124 19.42 -4.63 -3.19
CA VAL A 124 19.98 -5.97 -2.93
C VAL A 124 19.14 -6.75 -1.92
N ALA A 125 18.70 -6.10 -0.84
CA ALA A 125 17.91 -6.75 0.20
C ALA A 125 16.53 -7.17 -0.33
N PHE A 126 15.92 -6.32 -1.17
CA PHE A 126 14.64 -6.61 -1.80
C PHE A 126 14.74 -7.76 -2.80
N GLU A 127 15.72 -7.75 -3.69
CA GLU A 127 15.96 -8.85 -4.64
C GLU A 127 16.20 -10.19 -3.94
N GLN A 128 16.97 -10.18 -2.84
CA GLN A 128 17.18 -11.37 -2.02
C GLN A 128 15.89 -11.86 -1.34
N ALA A 129 14.99 -10.96 -0.95
CA ALA A 129 13.71 -11.34 -0.37
C ALA A 129 12.79 -11.99 -1.42
N LEU A 130 12.76 -11.45 -2.64
CA LEU A 130 12.03 -12.04 -3.77
C LEU A 130 12.58 -13.42 -4.13
N ALA A 131 13.89 -13.54 -4.29
CA ALA A 131 14.54 -14.82 -4.65
C ALA A 131 14.33 -15.90 -3.58
N ALA A 132 14.25 -15.51 -2.31
CA ALA A 132 13.99 -16.42 -1.19
C ALA A 132 12.49 -16.71 -0.94
N GLY A 133 11.57 -16.14 -1.74
CA GLY A 133 10.12 -16.27 -1.54
C GLY A 133 9.62 -15.61 -0.25
N ARG A 134 10.40 -14.72 0.36
CA ARG A 134 10.01 -13.94 1.55
C ARG A 134 9.10 -12.76 1.19
N ALA A 135 9.18 -12.31 -0.06
CA ALA A 135 8.20 -11.45 -0.71
C ALA A 135 7.90 -12.00 -2.11
N SER A 136 6.71 -11.74 -2.64
CA SER A 136 6.30 -12.07 -4.01
C SER A 136 5.93 -10.83 -4.83
N ALA A 137 5.60 -9.73 -4.16
CA ALA A 137 5.45 -8.39 -4.73
C ALA A 137 5.59 -7.33 -3.64
N ALA A 138 5.87 -6.09 -4.03
CA ALA A 138 5.79 -4.95 -3.13
C ALA A 138 5.32 -3.70 -3.88
N VAL A 139 4.67 -2.79 -3.17
CA VAL A 139 4.26 -1.47 -3.66
C VAL A 139 4.77 -0.43 -2.68
N TYR A 140 5.42 0.61 -3.19
CA TYR A 140 5.88 1.73 -2.39
C TYR A 140 5.38 3.03 -3.02
N ALA A 141 4.85 3.93 -2.20
CA ALA A 141 4.38 5.23 -2.65
C ALA A 141 4.62 6.31 -1.58
N ARG A 142 4.69 7.55 -2.05
CA ARG A 142 4.53 8.76 -1.25
C ARG A 142 3.10 9.26 -1.41
N ILE A 143 2.46 9.63 -0.30
CA ILE A 143 1.03 9.92 -0.24
C ILE A 143 0.76 11.26 0.42
N GLY A 144 -0.27 11.96 -0.05
CA GLY A 144 -0.76 13.20 0.54
C GLY A 144 -2.27 13.26 0.44
N PHE A 145 -2.90 13.80 1.49
CA PHE A 145 -4.34 13.93 1.59
C PHE A 145 -4.77 15.40 1.56
N GLY A 146 -5.95 15.64 0.99
CA GLY A 146 -6.59 16.95 0.90
C GLY A 146 -6.23 17.74 -0.36
N GLU A 147 -7.04 18.76 -0.64
CA GLU A 147 -6.89 19.66 -1.80
C GLU A 147 -5.55 20.41 -1.80
N THR A 148 -4.96 20.61 -0.63
CA THR A 148 -3.73 21.39 -0.43
C THR A 148 -2.54 20.51 -0.04
N ALA A 149 -2.56 19.22 -0.38
CA ALA A 149 -1.43 18.33 -0.17
C ALA A 149 -0.16 18.95 -0.80
N ARG A 150 0.89 19.12 0.03
CA ARG A 150 2.16 19.69 -0.44
C ARG A 150 2.92 18.65 -1.26
N ILE A 151 3.46 19.12 -2.37
CA ILE A 151 4.18 18.32 -3.35
C ILE A 151 5.55 18.99 -3.57
N ASP A 152 6.62 18.20 -3.59
CA ASP A 152 7.96 18.69 -3.86
C ASP A 152 8.24 18.93 -5.35
N GLU A 153 9.47 19.35 -5.67
CA GLU A 153 9.91 19.60 -7.04
C GLU A 153 9.91 18.35 -7.95
N ASN A 154 9.97 17.16 -7.36
CA ASN A 154 9.93 15.89 -8.07
C ASN A 154 8.48 15.40 -8.28
N GLY A 155 7.48 16.10 -7.74
CA GLY A 155 6.09 15.65 -7.79
C GLY A 155 5.70 14.73 -6.65
N ASP A 156 6.52 14.63 -5.59
CA ASP A 156 6.27 13.73 -4.47
C ASP A 156 5.44 14.41 -3.37
N PRO A 157 4.34 13.78 -2.93
CA PRO A 157 3.67 14.20 -1.71
C PRO A 157 4.61 14.13 -0.49
N LEU A 158 4.56 15.15 0.35
CA LEU A 158 5.47 15.27 1.50
C LEU A 158 4.93 14.66 2.80
N ASP A 159 3.61 14.46 2.90
CA ASP A 159 2.96 14.18 4.19
C ASP A 159 3.09 12.73 4.66
N GLY A 160 3.14 11.77 3.73
CA GLY A 160 3.16 10.37 4.11
C GLY A 160 3.82 9.41 3.14
N GLN A 161 4.00 8.20 3.63
CA GLN A 161 4.55 7.07 2.89
C GLN A 161 3.66 5.84 3.08
N MET A 162 3.54 5.03 2.03
CA MET A 162 2.76 3.79 1.99
C MET A 162 3.63 2.67 1.44
N VAL A 163 3.69 1.55 2.15
CA VAL A 163 4.45 0.36 1.75
C VAL A 163 3.57 -0.86 1.92
N HIS A 164 3.46 -1.66 0.87
CA HIS A 164 2.78 -2.95 0.86
C HIS A 164 3.80 -4.03 0.50
N VAL A 165 3.90 -5.09 1.31
CA VAL A 165 4.69 -6.28 1.00
C VAL A 165 3.77 -7.49 0.97
N VAL A 166 3.76 -8.17 -0.15
CA VAL A 166 2.98 -9.40 -0.36
C VAL A 166 3.93 -10.59 -0.25
N ARG A 167 3.48 -11.65 0.43
CA ARG A 167 4.16 -12.94 0.46
C ARG A 167 3.17 -14.05 0.15
N ASP A 168 3.49 -14.86 -0.86
CA ASP A 168 2.66 -16.01 -1.22
C ASP A 168 2.70 -17.10 -0.14
N THR A 169 1.57 -17.77 0.05
CA THR A 169 1.39 -18.93 0.93
C THR A 169 0.63 -20.04 0.18
N ASP A 170 0.53 -21.23 0.76
CA ASP A 170 -0.25 -22.32 0.13
C ASP A 170 -1.73 -21.97 -0.06
N GLN A 171 -2.29 -21.10 0.80
CA GLN A 171 -3.71 -20.73 0.79
C GLN A 171 -4.01 -19.43 0.02
N GLY A 172 -2.98 -18.74 -0.47
CA GLY A 172 -3.11 -17.45 -1.14
C GLY A 172 -1.87 -16.60 -0.94
N ALA A 173 -2.04 -15.43 -0.30
CA ALA A 173 -0.96 -14.55 0.10
C ALA A 173 -1.27 -13.84 1.43
N VAL A 174 -0.23 -13.38 2.11
CA VAL A 174 -0.31 -12.43 3.23
C VAL A 174 0.18 -11.08 2.72
N LEU A 175 -0.60 -10.03 2.96
CA LEU A 175 -0.22 -8.65 2.73
C LEU A 175 0.10 -7.97 4.06
N ARG A 176 1.27 -7.34 4.15
CA ARG A 176 1.63 -6.43 5.23
C ARG A 176 1.75 -5.01 4.69
N SER A 177 0.95 -4.12 5.25
CA SER A 177 0.90 -2.70 4.90
C SER A 177 1.48 -1.85 6.02
N ARG A 178 2.24 -0.83 5.64
CA ARG A 178 2.78 0.19 6.52
C ARG A 178 2.49 1.57 5.96
N PHE A 179 1.87 2.41 6.76
CA PHE A 179 1.70 3.82 6.46
C PHE A 179 2.43 4.65 7.51
N ILE A 180 3.08 5.73 7.10
CA ILE A 180 3.59 6.77 8.00
C ILE A 180 2.99 8.10 7.55
N LEU A 181 2.26 8.78 8.44
CA LEU A 181 1.55 10.03 8.17
C LEU A 181 2.06 11.18 9.04
N GLY A 182 1.90 12.41 8.58
CA GLY A 182 2.31 13.61 9.32
C GLY A 182 3.81 13.84 9.31
N LEU A 183 4.51 13.41 8.25
CA LEU A 183 5.96 13.59 8.11
C LEU A 183 6.34 15.07 7.94
N ASP A 184 5.47 15.86 7.34
CA ASP A 184 5.72 17.25 6.96
C ASP A 184 5.07 18.27 7.92
N THR A 185 4.21 17.80 8.83
CA THR A 185 3.61 18.64 9.88
C THR A 185 4.40 18.66 11.19
N GLY A 186 5.21 17.62 11.43
CA GLY A 186 5.99 17.43 12.64
C GLY A 186 5.13 17.42 13.92
N ALA A 187 5.77 17.55 15.08
CA ALA A 187 5.09 17.51 16.38
C ALA A 187 4.09 18.66 16.61
N SER A 188 4.12 19.71 15.79
CA SER A 188 3.23 20.88 15.88
C SER A 188 1.80 20.63 15.40
N HIS A 189 1.58 19.66 14.53
CA HIS A 189 0.24 19.33 14.03
C HIS A 189 0.13 17.82 13.82
N LEU A 190 -0.22 17.13 14.91
CA LEU A 190 -0.30 15.68 14.95
C LEU A 190 -1.54 15.19 14.20
N VAL A 191 -1.33 14.20 13.33
CA VAL A 191 -2.44 13.43 12.74
C VAL A 191 -3.17 12.68 13.87
N PRO A 192 -4.49 12.88 14.07
CA PRO A 192 -5.24 12.19 15.12
C PRO A 192 -5.27 10.67 14.96
N ASP A 193 -5.28 9.92 16.07
CA ASP A 193 -5.37 8.45 16.05
C ASP A 193 -6.60 7.95 15.29
N ALA A 194 -7.72 8.69 15.35
CA ALA A 194 -8.94 8.35 14.61
C ALA A 194 -8.70 8.25 13.09
N ILE A 195 -7.83 9.09 12.52
CA ILE A 195 -7.45 9.00 11.10
C ILE A 195 -6.64 7.71 10.86
N GLY A 196 -5.69 7.39 11.73
CA GLY A 196 -4.90 6.16 11.58
C GLY A 196 -5.71 4.89 11.75
N LEU A 197 -6.67 4.87 12.68
CA LEU A 197 -7.60 3.77 12.87
C LEU A 197 -8.59 3.64 11.69
N GLY A 198 -9.06 4.75 11.13
CA GLY A 198 -9.86 4.78 9.91
C GLY A 198 -9.09 4.22 8.71
N LEU A 199 -7.82 4.63 8.52
CA LEU A 199 -6.95 4.10 7.47
C LEU A 199 -6.64 2.61 7.68
N LEU A 200 -6.48 2.15 8.92
CA LEU A 200 -6.31 0.73 9.23
C LEU A 200 -7.54 -0.06 8.77
N GLN A 201 -8.74 0.39 9.14
CA GLN A 201 -9.99 -0.23 8.74
C GLN A 201 -10.10 -0.26 7.23
N HIS A 202 -9.93 0.89 6.57
CA HIS A 202 -9.96 1.06 5.12
C HIS A 202 -9.00 0.08 4.41
N CYS A 203 -7.73 0.04 4.82
CA CYS A 203 -6.74 -0.82 4.18
C CYS A 203 -7.02 -2.31 4.43
N TYR A 204 -7.53 -2.67 5.61
CA TYR A 204 -7.94 -4.05 5.85
C TYR A 204 -9.11 -4.45 4.94
N THR A 205 -10.11 -3.58 4.79
CA THR A 205 -11.32 -3.87 4.02
C THR A 205 -11.10 -3.80 2.52
N GLU A 206 -10.34 -2.85 1.99
CA GLU A 206 -10.04 -2.73 0.55
C GLU A 206 -9.41 -4.03 0.03
N PHE A 207 -8.38 -4.53 0.71
CA PHE A 207 -7.69 -5.74 0.26
C PHE A 207 -8.52 -6.99 0.56
N GLY A 208 -9.37 -6.95 1.59
CA GLY A 208 -10.36 -7.98 1.87
C GLY A 208 -11.42 -8.11 0.76
N TYR A 209 -11.91 -7.00 0.22
CA TYR A 209 -12.83 -6.96 -0.92
C TYR A 209 -12.13 -7.37 -2.22
N LEU A 210 -10.97 -6.77 -2.51
CA LEU A 210 -10.20 -7.07 -3.70
C LEU A 210 -9.85 -8.56 -3.79
N ALA A 211 -9.49 -9.21 -2.67
CA ALA A 211 -9.19 -10.64 -2.63
C ALA A 211 -10.35 -11.53 -3.08
N LYS A 212 -11.60 -11.05 -3.06
CA LYS A 212 -12.78 -11.80 -3.53
C LYS A 212 -12.88 -11.88 -5.05
N VAL A 213 -12.31 -10.90 -5.76
CA VAL A 213 -12.48 -10.75 -7.21
C VAL A 213 -11.17 -10.83 -7.99
N LEU A 214 -10.05 -10.51 -7.33
CA LEU A 214 -8.76 -10.34 -7.98
C LEU A 214 -8.28 -11.57 -8.77
N PRO A 215 -8.36 -12.81 -8.26
CA PRO A 215 -7.95 -13.97 -9.05
C PRO A 215 -8.76 -14.09 -10.34
N SER A 216 -10.08 -13.89 -10.28
CA SER A 216 -10.95 -13.96 -11.47
C SER A 216 -10.66 -12.85 -12.47
N LEU A 217 -10.41 -11.62 -12.01
CA LEU A 217 -10.03 -10.50 -12.87
C LEU A 217 -8.67 -10.76 -13.56
N TYR A 218 -7.70 -11.27 -12.80
CA TYR A 218 -6.38 -11.64 -13.32
C TYR A 218 -6.46 -12.74 -14.38
N TRP A 219 -7.24 -13.80 -14.13
CA TRP A 219 -7.42 -14.93 -15.05
C TRP A 219 -8.23 -14.58 -16.30
N ALA A 220 -9.11 -13.57 -16.22
CA ALA A 220 -9.88 -13.09 -17.35
C ALA A 220 -9.00 -12.38 -18.40
N ASP A 221 -7.82 -11.89 -18.00
CA ASP A 221 -6.83 -11.35 -18.93
C ASP A 221 -6.16 -12.48 -19.73
N PRO A 222 -6.28 -12.51 -21.07
CA PRO A 222 -5.67 -13.52 -21.92
C PRO A 222 -4.15 -13.66 -21.74
N ALA A 223 -3.46 -12.60 -21.31
CA ALA A 223 -2.02 -12.63 -21.05
C ALA A 223 -1.65 -13.58 -19.89
N ASN A 224 -2.59 -13.84 -18.98
CA ASN A 224 -2.38 -14.65 -17.79
C ASN A 224 -2.96 -16.07 -17.91
N ARG A 225 -3.30 -16.51 -19.13
CA ARG A 225 -3.98 -17.80 -19.35
C ARG A 225 -3.20 -19.01 -18.82
N ALA A 226 -1.87 -18.93 -18.77
CA ALA A 226 -1.02 -19.98 -18.24
C ALA A 226 -1.19 -20.21 -16.72
N ASP A 227 -1.71 -19.20 -16.00
CA ASP A 227 -1.89 -19.23 -14.55
C ASP A 227 -3.32 -19.63 -14.12
N VAL A 228 -4.20 -19.87 -15.09
CA VAL A 228 -5.60 -20.25 -14.83
C VAL A 228 -5.64 -21.67 -14.28
N PRO A 229 -6.17 -21.89 -13.06
CA PRO A 229 -6.27 -23.23 -12.50
C PRO A 229 -7.31 -24.06 -13.28
N VAL A 230 -6.99 -25.33 -13.53
CA VAL A 230 -7.98 -26.31 -13.97
C VAL A 230 -8.82 -26.70 -12.75
N LEU A 231 -10.15 -26.65 -12.89
CA LEU A 231 -11.08 -26.89 -11.77
C LEU A 231 -11.57 -28.34 -11.68
N TRP A 232 -11.09 -29.24 -12.55
CA TRP A 232 -11.48 -30.65 -12.65
C TRP A 232 -10.27 -31.56 -12.90
#